data_AF-D3NZ92-F1
#
_entry.id   AF-D3NZ92-F1
#
_cell.length_a   1.000
_cell.length_b   1.000
_cell.length_c   1.000
_cell.angle_alpha   90.00
_cell.angle_beta   90.00
_cell.angle_gamma   90.00
#
_symmetry.space_group_name_H-M   'P 1'
#
loop_
_entity.id
_entity.type
_entity.pdbx_description
1 polymer ?
#
loop_
_entity_poly.entity_id
_entity_poly.type
_entity_poly.pdbx_seq_one_letter_code
_entity_poly.pdbx_strand_id
1 'polypeptide(L)'
;MKPSRRIPSLYADPLSWLVLEAVTDAVTAAGPCLDRDLGHIVVSDVCTLHTMRGLAGAIPNGRMSPLRFSGANPGQICGFAMQLLQLRGPSLVLSMTPSQGRHPAMIVLRNWLRERTAAAVILSLHEWDSDEHRVTSTIFGTTDGSAGT
;
A
#
# COMPACT_ATOMS: atom_id res chain seq x y z
N MET A 1 21.13 -12.46 -27.91
CA MET A 1 21.04 -12.74 -26.46
C MET A 1 20.12 -11.71 -25.84
N LYS A 2 18.86 -12.08 -25.55
CA LYS A 2 17.86 -11.15 -24.96
C LYS A 2 18.29 -10.89 -23.51
N PRO A 3 18.42 -9.64 -23.03
CA PRO A 3 18.82 -9.40 -21.65
C PRO A 3 17.80 -10.12 -20.75
N SER A 4 18.30 -11.02 -19.89
CA SER A 4 17.47 -11.62 -18.85
C SER A 4 16.86 -10.47 -18.07
N ARG A 5 15.53 -10.48 -17.94
CA ARG A 5 14.79 -9.49 -17.16
C ARG A 5 15.39 -9.51 -15.75
N ARG A 6 16.27 -8.56 -15.45
CA ARG A 6 16.87 -8.43 -14.12
C ARG A 6 15.72 -8.14 -13.18
N ILE A 7 15.35 -9.11 -12.37
CA ILE A 7 14.52 -8.87 -11.20
C ILE A 7 15.40 -7.97 -10.32
N PRO A 8 15.03 -6.70 -10.08
CA PRO A 8 15.79 -5.87 -9.15
C PRO A 8 15.85 -6.65 -7.83
N SER A 9 17.04 -6.76 -7.21
CA SER A 9 17.09 -7.34 -5.87
C SER A 9 16.18 -6.50 -4.98
N LEU A 10 15.06 -7.08 -4.56
CA LEU A 10 13.99 -6.32 -3.93
C LEU A 10 14.03 -6.60 -2.44
N TYR A 11 14.13 -5.54 -1.66
CA TYR A 11 13.87 -5.59 -0.23
C TYR A 11 12.55 -4.87 0.02
N ALA A 12 11.69 -5.50 0.80
CA ALA A 12 10.42 -4.93 1.25
C ALA A 12 10.37 -5.05 2.78
N ASP A 13 9.88 -4.00 3.44
CA ASP A 13 9.63 -4.03 4.87
C ASP A 13 8.60 -5.13 5.20
N PRO A 14 8.66 -5.79 6.37
CA PRO A 14 7.66 -6.77 6.77
C PRO A 14 6.21 -6.28 6.61
N LEU A 15 5.93 -4.99 6.89
CA LEU A 15 4.58 -4.44 6.70
C LEU A 15 4.16 -4.44 5.23
N SER A 16 5.07 -4.22 4.29
CA SER A 16 4.77 -4.28 2.86
C SER A 16 4.22 -5.65 2.44
N TRP A 17 4.70 -6.74 3.05
CA TRP A 17 4.19 -8.09 2.78
C TRP A 17 2.79 -8.30 3.32
N LEU A 18 2.50 -7.82 4.54
CA LEU A 18 1.14 -7.87 5.11
C LEU A 18 0.14 -7.05 4.27
N VAL A 19 0.57 -5.89 3.76
CA VAL A 19 -0.25 -5.10 2.84
C VAL A 19 -0.49 -5.86 1.53
N LEU A 20 0.53 -6.49 0.95
CA LEU A 20 0.37 -7.30 -0.26
C LEU A 20 -0.67 -8.41 -0.07
N GLU A 21 -0.60 -9.15 1.05
CA GLU A 21 -1.54 -10.21 1.38
C GLU A 21 -2.98 -9.68 1.44
N ALA A 22 -3.22 -8.66 2.27
CA ALA A 22 -4.55 -8.08 2.42
C ALA A 22 -5.12 -7.50 1.11
N VAL A 23 -4.27 -6.88 0.28
CA VAL A 23 -4.67 -6.38 -1.05
C VAL A 23 -5.01 -7.54 -1.99
N THR A 24 -4.21 -8.61 -1.97
CA THR A 24 -4.45 -9.81 -2.78
C THR A 24 -5.81 -10.42 -2.45
N ASP A 25 -6.14 -10.54 -1.16
CA ASP A 25 -7.42 -11.04 -0.71
C ASP A 25 -8.58 -10.17 -1.18
N ALA A 26 -8.46 -8.83 -1.02
CA ALA A 26 -9.50 -7.89 -1.44
C ALA A 26 -9.73 -7.91 -2.96
N VAL A 27 -8.66 -7.94 -3.76
CA VAL A 27 -8.74 -8.01 -5.23
C VAL A 27 -9.32 -9.35 -5.68
N THR A 28 -8.93 -10.45 -5.04
CA THR A 28 -9.48 -11.78 -5.34
C THR A 28 -10.96 -11.85 -5.04
N ALA A 29 -11.40 -11.29 -3.90
CA ALA A 29 -12.81 -11.22 -3.51
C ALA A 29 -13.66 -10.34 -4.44
N ALA A 30 -13.08 -9.27 -5.01
CA ALA A 30 -13.76 -8.41 -5.98
C ALA A 30 -13.98 -9.07 -7.35
N GLY A 31 -13.20 -10.11 -7.68
CA GLY A 31 -13.34 -10.89 -8.91
C GLY A 31 -12.66 -10.28 -10.15
N PRO A 32 -12.74 -10.97 -11.30
CA PRO A 32 -11.93 -10.69 -12.49
C PRO A 32 -12.31 -9.40 -13.24
N CYS A 33 -13.44 -8.77 -12.90
CA CYS A 33 -13.95 -7.57 -13.56
C CYS A 33 -13.28 -6.27 -13.07
N LEU A 34 -12.39 -6.37 -12.08
CA LEU A 34 -11.70 -5.22 -11.53
C LEU A 34 -10.67 -4.69 -12.53
N ASP A 35 -10.88 -3.46 -13.01
CA ASP A 35 -9.89 -2.76 -13.83
C ASP A 35 -8.56 -2.66 -13.05
N ARG A 36 -7.43 -2.72 -13.76
CA ARG A 36 -6.11 -2.54 -13.16
C ARG A 36 -5.82 -1.10 -12.76
N ASP A 37 -6.64 -0.14 -13.19
CA ASP A 37 -6.58 1.28 -12.81
C ASP A 37 -7.19 1.54 -11.42
N LEU A 38 -6.52 1.01 -10.38
CA LEU A 38 -6.86 1.16 -8.97
C LEU A 38 -5.95 2.17 -8.26
N GLY A 39 -6.56 3.12 -7.56
CA GLY A 39 -5.86 3.87 -6.53
C GLY A 39 -5.59 3.01 -5.30
N HIS A 40 -4.56 3.31 -4.52
CA HIS A 40 -4.30 2.63 -3.26
C HIS A 40 -3.88 3.61 -2.18
N ILE A 41 -4.57 3.57 -1.04
CA ILE A 41 -4.26 4.35 0.15
C ILE A 41 -3.94 3.39 1.28
N VAL A 42 -2.80 3.56 1.93
CA VAL A 42 -2.45 2.82 3.15
C VAL A 42 -2.39 3.78 4.32
N VAL A 43 -3.04 3.44 5.44
CA VAL A 43 -2.97 4.19 6.70
C VAL A 43 -2.21 3.35 7.72
N SER A 44 -1.10 3.86 8.22
CA SER A 44 -0.25 3.18 9.21
C SER A 44 0.61 4.19 9.96
N ASP A 45 0.56 4.17 11.29
CA ASP A 45 1.47 4.91 12.16
C ASP A 45 2.87 4.28 12.24
N VAL A 46 2.98 2.97 11.96
CA VAL A 46 4.24 2.22 11.97
C VAL A 46 4.98 2.33 10.64
N CYS A 47 4.27 2.28 9.50
CA CYS A 47 4.87 2.26 8.16
C CYS A 47 6.08 1.29 8.09
N THR A 48 7.25 1.80 7.71
CA THR A 48 8.50 1.05 7.54
C THR A 48 9.42 1.13 8.76
N LEU A 49 8.86 1.37 9.96
CA LEU A 49 9.63 1.61 11.19
C LEU A 49 10.54 0.43 11.56
N HIS A 50 10.15 -0.81 11.24
CA HIS A 50 11.01 -1.97 11.40
C HIS A 50 12.31 -1.80 10.62
N THR A 51 12.23 -1.51 9.33
CA THR A 51 13.39 -1.28 8.47
C THR A 51 14.19 -0.06 8.90
N MET A 52 13.53 1.05 9.23
CA MET A 52 14.20 2.27 9.71
C MET A 52 15.02 2.01 10.98
N ARG A 53 14.47 1.29 11.97
CA ARG A 53 15.18 0.91 13.19
C ARG A 53 16.36 -0.02 12.90
N GLY A 54 16.17 -0.99 12.01
CA GLY A 54 17.25 -1.89 11.56
C GLY A 54 18.41 -1.16 10.89
N LEU A 55 18.11 -0.13 10.07
CA LEU A 55 19.13 0.74 9.49
C LEU A 55 19.83 1.58 10.57
N ALA A 56 19.07 2.21 11.46
CA ALA A 56 19.61 3.04 12.53
C ALA A 56 20.60 2.25 13.42
N GLY A 57 20.28 0.99 13.75
CA GLY A 57 21.17 0.12 14.52
C GLY A 57 22.45 -0.32 13.78
N ALA A 58 22.46 -0.28 12.44
CA ALA A 58 23.62 -0.67 11.63
C ALA A 58 24.60 0.48 11.36
N ILE A 59 24.12 1.73 11.38
CA ILE A 59 24.91 2.94 11.08
C ILE A 59 26.17 3.08 11.95
N PRO A 60 26.14 2.86 13.29
CA PRO A 60 27.34 2.99 14.13
C PRO A 60 28.49 2.07 13.71
N ASN A 61 28.19 0.96 13.02
CA ASN A 61 29.18 0.01 12.52
C ASN A 61 29.66 0.36 11.09
N GLY A 62 29.28 1.52 10.55
CA GLY A 62 29.62 1.95 9.19
C GLY A 62 28.93 1.13 8.09
N ARG A 63 27.84 0.42 8.41
CA ARG A 63 27.14 -0.47 7.47
C ARG A 63 25.77 0.10 7.11
N MET A 64 25.55 0.36 5.82
CA MET A 64 24.24 0.70 5.30
C MET A 64 23.99 -0.09 4.02
N SER A 65 22.88 -0.84 3.97
CA SER A 65 22.45 -1.53 2.75
C SER A 65 21.65 -0.55 1.89
N PRO A 66 22.05 -0.26 0.64
CA PRO A 66 21.27 0.59 -0.26
C PRO A 66 19.85 0.05 -0.52
N LEU A 67 19.70 -1.28 -0.54
CA LEU A 67 18.41 -1.94 -0.74
C LEU A 67 17.47 -1.69 0.45
N ARG A 68 17.97 -1.88 1.68
CA ARG A 68 17.16 -1.61 2.88
C ARG A 68 16.89 -0.12 3.04
N PHE A 69 17.83 0.75 2.66
CA PHE A 69 17.62 2.19 2.65
C PHE A 69 16.45 2.58 1.74
N SER A 70 16.40 2.06 0.51
CA SER A 70 15.25 2.28 -0.39
C SER A 70 13.95 1.71 0.19
N GLY A 71 13.99 0.50 0.75
CA GLY A 71 12.83 -0.14 1.37
C GLY A 71 12.36 0.50 2.68
N ALA A 72 13.13 1.42 3.25
CA ALA A 72 12.73 2.18 4.43
C ALA A 72 11.78 3.34 4.11
N ASN A 73 11.50 3.64 2.83
CA ASN A 73 10.55 4.66 2.45
C ASN A 73 9.10 4.21 2.74
N PRO A 74 8.31 4.95 3.55
CA PRO A 74 6.91 4.62 3.83
C PRO A 74 6.07 4.35 2.58
N GLY A 75 6.28 5.07 1.48
CA GLY A 75 5.57 4.88 0.22
C GLY A 75 5.70 3.46 -0.37
N GLN A 76 6.74 2.72 0.01
CA GLN A 76 6.94 1.33 -0.44
C GLN A 76 5.88 0.37 0.09
N ILE A 77 5.23 0.65 1.23
CA ILE A 77 4.16 -0.24 1.73
C ILE A 77 2.96 -0.29 0.76
N CYS A 78 2.71 0.82 0.05
CA CYS A 78 1.69 0.91 -0.99
C CYS A 78 2.24 0.45 -2.34
N GLY A 79 3.40 1.01 -2.75
CA GLY A 79 3.99 0.73 -4.07
C GLY A 79 4.36 -0.73 -4.30
N PHE A 80 4.74 -1.47 -3.24
CA PHE A 80 5.12 -2.88 -3.34
C PHE A 80 3.97 -3.77 -3.82
N ALA A 81 2.78 -3.64 -3.22
CA ALA A 81 1.60 -4.40 -3.61
C ALA A 81 1.17 -4.05 -5.05
N MET A 82 1.14 -2.76 -5.37
CA MET A 82 0.82 -2.26 -6.71
C MET A 82 1.74 -2.85 -7.78
N GLN A 83 3.06 -2.88 -7.51
CA GLN A 83 4.05 -3.40 -8.45
C GLN A 83 3.91 -4.91 -8.69
N LEU A 84 3.73 -5.70 -7.63
CA LEU A 84 3.65 -7.17 -7.75
C LEU A 84 2.35 -7.65 -8.37
N LEU A 85 1.24 -7.00 -8.04
CA LEU A 85 -0.09 -7.32 -8.61
C LEU A 85 -0.35 -6.63 -9.96
N GLN A 86 0.61 -5.82 -10.44
CA GLN A 86 0.51 -5.05 -11.67
C GLN A 86 -0.74 -4.16 -11.71
N LEU A 87 -1.04 -3.54 -10.56
CA LEU A 87 -2.06 -2.52 -10.43
C LEU A 87 -1.44 -1.16 -10.77
N ARG A 88 -2.25 -0.26 -11.31
CA ARG A 88 -1.86 1.06 -11.79
C ARG A 88 -2.81 2.09 -11.21
N GLY A 89 -2.30 3.25 -10.83
CA GLY A 89 -3.14 4.31 -10.27
C GLY A 89 -2.41 5.13 -9.23
N PRO A 90 -3.07 6.16 -8.68
CA PRO A 90 -2.51 7.00 -7.64
C PRO A 90 -2.29 6.18 -6.37
N SER A 91 -1.18 6.44 -5.67
CA SER A 91 -0.87 5.83 -4.39
C SER A 91 -0.62 6.88 -3.32
N LEU A 92 -1.04 6.60 -2.09
CA LEU A 92 -0.83 7.48 -0.94
C LEU A 92 -0.61 6.65 0.32
N VAL A 93 0.32 7.11 1.16
CA VAL A 93 0.51 6.58 2.51
C VAL A 93 0.25 7.70 3.51
N LEU A 94 -0.63 7.43 4.48
CA LEU A 94 -0.90 8.31 5.60
C LEU A 94 -0.21 7.75 6.85
N SER A 95 0.87 8.42 7.27
CA SER A 95 1.67 8.04 8.44
C SER A 95 1.01 8.46 9.76
N MET A 96 -0.10 7.84 10.08
CA MET A 96 -0.92 8.12 11.26
C MET A 96 -1.73 6.88 11.65
N THR A 97 -2.32 6.86 12.84
CA THR A 97 -3.12 5.71 13.29
C THR A 97 -4.35 5.54 12.39
N PRO A 98 -4.92 4.32 12.27
CA PRO A 98 -6.16 4.11 11.53
C PRO A 98 -7.31 5.02 11.99
N SER A 99 -7.43 5.27 13.30
CA SER A 99 -8.46 6.14 13.87
C SER A 99 -8.35 7.60 13.40
N GLN A 100 -7.13 8.10 13.21
CA GLN A 100 -6.87 9.45 12.71
C GLN A 100 -6.90 9.53 11.18
N GLY A 101 -6.38 8.50 10.50
CA GLY A 101 -6.16 8.52 9.06
C GLY A 101 -7.33 8.05 8.21
N ARG A 102 -8.31 7.35 8.80
CA ARG A 102 -9.49 6.89 8.05
C ARG A 102 -10.24 8.05 7.43
N HIS A 103 -10.52 9.11 8.17
CA HIS A 103 -11.28 10.26 7.63
C HIS A 103 -10.57 10.97 6.46
N PRO A 104 -9.30 11.41 6.57
CA PRO A 104 -8.59 12.00 5.44
C PRO A 104 -8.41 11.02 4.26
N ALA A 105 -8.20 9.73 4.52
CA ALA A 105 -8.17 8.72 3.44
C ALA A 105 -9.50 8.67 2.68
N MET A 106 -10.64 8.70 3.38
CA MET A 106 -11.97 8.74 2.76
C MET A 106 -12.18 10.01 1.92
N ILE A 107 -11.64 11.15 2.33
CA ILE A 107 -11.72 12.39 1.54
C ILE A 107 -10.93 12.24 0.24
N VAL A 108 -9.67 11.79 0.33
CA VAL A 108 -8.80 11.63 -0.83
C VAL A 108 -9.36 10.61 -1.81
N LEU A 109 -9.80 9.44 -1.33
CA LEU A 109 -10.34 8.41 -2.21
C LEU A 109 -11.62 8.88 -2.92
N ARG A 110 -12.51 9.59 -2.22
CA ARG A 110 -13.73 10.15 -2.84
C ARG A 110 -13.38 11.16 -3.92
N ASN A 111 -12.35 11.98 -3.68
CA ASN A 111 -11.86 12.91 -4.68
C ASN A 111 -11.29 12.18 -5.90
N TRP A 112 -10.46 11.14 -5.72
CA TRP A 112 -9.93 10.35 -6.83
C TRP A 112 -11.01 9.66 -7.66
N LEU A 113 -12.05 9.12 -7.01
CA LEU A 113 -13.19 8.52 -7.71
C LEU A 113 -14.00 9.58 -8.47
N ARG A 114 -14.32 10.71 -7.82
CA ARG A 114 -15.10 11.81 -8.44
C ARG A 114 -14.40 12.39 -9.66
N GLU A 115 -13.10 12.66 -9.55
CA GLU A 115 -12.29 13.21 -10.64
C GLU A 115 -11.84 12.13 -11.64
N ARG A 116 -12.29 10.87 -11.49
CA ARG A 116 -11.90 9.72 -12.31
C ARG A 116 -10.38 9.55 -12.43
N THR A 117 -9.64 9.92 -11.39
CA THR A 117 -8.20 9.66 -11.28
C THR A 117 -7.92 8.16 -11.06
N ALA A 118 -8.92 7.43 -10.55
CA ALA A 118 -8.92 5.97 -10.47
C ALA A 118 -10.35 5.44 -10.67
N ALA A 119 -10.49 4.25 -11.27
CA ALA A 119 -11.80 3.61 -11.45
C ALA A 119 -12.33 3.01 -10.14
N ALA A 120 -11.40 2.52 -9.30
CA ALA A 120 -11.64 2.06 -7.94
C ALA A 120 -10.45 2.47 -7.05
N VAL A 121 -10.63 2.48 -5.73
CA VAL A 121 -9.58 2.77 -4.77
C VAL A 121 -9.57 1.71 -3.67
N ILE A 122 -8.41 1.11 -3.42
CA ILE A 122 -8.17 0.25 -2.27
C ILE A 122 -7.80 1.15 -1.08
N LEU A 123 -8.46 0.97 0.05
CA LEU A 123 -8.05 1.52 1.34
C LEU A 123 -7.56 0.38 2.23
N SER A 124 -6.29 0.41 2.59
CA SER A 124 -5.69 -0.51 3.56
C SER A 124 -5.49 0.20 4.90
N LEU A 125 -6.01 -0.40 5.97
CA LEU A 125 -5.84 0.07 7.35
C LEU A 125 -4.94 -0.90 8.08
N HIS A 126 -3.81 -0.40 8.58
CA HIS A 126 -2.89 -1.16 9.41
C HIS A 126 -3.16 -0.89 10.88
N GLU A 127 -3.65 -1.91 11.58
CA GLU A 127 -3.80 -1.93 13.01
C GLU A 127 -2.68 -2.76 13.62
N TRP A 128 -2.22 -2.35 14.80
CA TRP A 128 -1.34 -3.19 15.58
C TRP A 128 -1.71 -3.08 17.07
N ASP A 129 -1.64 -4.21 17.75
CA ASP A 129 -1.61 -4.31 19.20
C ASP A 129 -0.26 -4.93 19.60
N SER A 130 0.11 -4.91 20.88
CA SER A 130 1.45 -5.13 21.44
C SER A 130 2.35 -6.18 20.78
N ASP A 131 1.81 -7.22 20.13
CA ASP A 131 2.57 -8.22 19.37
C ASP A 131 1.98 -8.61 18.00
N GLU A 132 0.84 -8.05 17.58
CA GLU A 132 0.14 -8.48 16.37
C GLU A 132 -0.09 -7.31 15.41
N HIS A 133 0.44 -7.45 14.20
CA HIS A 133 0.18 -6.54 13.09
C HIS A 133 -0.91 -7.12 12.19
N ARG A 134 -1.94 -6.33 11.90
CA ARG A 134 -3.04 -6.71 11.02
C ARG A 134 -3.28 -5.62 9.98
N VAL A 135 -3.47 -6.04 8.74
CA VAL A 135 -3.90 -5.14 7.66
C VAL A 135 -5.24 -5.60 7.13
N THR A 136 -6.19 -4.67 7.04
CA THR A 136 -7.46 -4.91 6.35
C THR A 136 -7.52 -4.03 5.11
N SER A 137 -7.94 -4.58 3.98
CA SER A 137 -8.07 -3.85 2.72
C SER A 137 -9.52 -3.88 2.23
N THR A 138 -10.03 -2.74 1.80
CA THR A 138 -11.38 -2.60 1.25
C THR A 138 -11.33 -1.83 -0.06
N ILE A 139 -12.04 -2.31 -1.08
CA ILE A 139 -12.13 -1.66 -2.39
C ILE A 139 -13.38 -0.79 -2.45
N PHE A 140 -13.20 0.46 -2.90
CA PHE A 140 -14.25 1.43 -3.14
C PHE A 140 -14.32 1.73 -4.62
N GLY A 141 -15.45 1.45 -5.26
CA GLY A 141 -15.73 1.84 -6.64
C GLY A 141 -16.63 3.07 -6.70
N THR A 142 -16.72 3.69 -7.87
CA THR A 142 -17.86 4.54 -8.20
C THR A 142 -19.07 3.61 -8.24
N THR A 143 -19.98 3.69 -7.28
CA THR A 143 -21.27 3.02 -7.43
C THR A 143 -21.90 3.63 -8.67
N ASP A 144 -22.22 2.82 -9.69
CA ASP A 144 -23.01 3.32 -10.81
C ASP A 144 -24.28 3.93 -10.22
N GLY A 145 -24.38 5.25 -10.34
CA GLY A 145 -25.56 6.00 -9.98
C GLY A 145 -26.69 5.63 -10.92
N SER A 146 -27.38 4.54 -10.62
CA SER A 146 -28.69 4.24 -11.19
C SER A 146 -29.58 3.60 -10.12
N ALA A 147 -30.12 4.44 -9.23
CA ALA A 147 -31.44 4.28 -8.64
C ALA A 147 -31.76 5.52 -7.78
N GLY A 148 -32.68 6.37 -8.26
CA GLY A 148 -33.22 7.49 -7.50
C GLY A 148 -33.78 8.57 -8.41
N THR A 149 -34.98 8.28 -8.92
CA THR A 149 -35.97 9.17 -9.57
C THR A 149 -35.88 10.65 -9.24
#